data_AF-A0A2Y9STB9-F1
#
_entry.id   AF-A0A2Y9STB9-F1
#
_cell.length_a   1.000
_cell.length_b   1.000
_cell.length_c   1.000
_cell.angle_alpha   90.00
_cell.angle_beta   90.00
_cell.angle_gamma   90.00
#
_symmetry.space_group_name_H-M   'P 1'
#
loop_
_entity.id
_entity.type
_entity.pdbx_description
1 polymer ?
#
loop_
_entity_poly.entity_id
_entity_poly.type
_entity_poly.pdbx_seq_one_letter_code
_entity_poly.pdbx_strand_id
1 'polypeptide(L)'
;MNRCAEAAAVAASGPGAGVGNARLRPPIVPRQASFFPPPVRNPFVQQTRLGAARRIQIFFLGIILLPIRALLLALILLLAWPFAAISTACCPEKLTHPVTGWKRKITQPVLKFLGRAMFFSMGFIVTVKGKIASPVEAPIFVVAPHSTFFDGIACVLTGLPSIVSRHENVQVPLIGRILRALQPVLVSRVDPDSRKNTINEIIRRAASGGEWPQILVFPEGTCTNRSCLITFKPGAFIPGVPVQPVLLRYPNKLDTVTWTWQGYTFVQLCVLTCCQPFTRVEVEFMPVQIPNDEEKSDPVLFASRVRNLMAEALRIPVTDHTYEDCRLMISAGQLTLPMEAGLVEFTKISRKLKLDWDGIRKHLDEYATIASSSKGGRIGIEEFAEYLKLPVSDVLRQLFALFDRALLEGIDQGQGLGQALGDLLGGGGQKRRGGGNIGGIVGGIV
;
A
#
# COMPACT_ATOMS: atom_id res chain seq x y z
N MET A 1 55.22 -31.48 -8.37
CA MET A 1 53.75 -31.34 -8.32
C MET A 1 53.25 -32.29 -7.25
N ASN A 2 53.20 -31.77 -6.03
CA ASN A 2 52.80 -32.47 -4.82
C ASN A 2 52.24 -31.38 -3.91
N ARG A 3 51.22 -31.71 -3.10
CA ARG A 3 50.59 -30.89 -2.04
C ARG A 3 49.34 -30.07 -2.43
N CYS A 4 48.26 -30.79 -2.77
CA CYS A 4 46.88 -30.33 -2.51
C CYS A 4 46.21 -31.19 -1.40
N ALA A 5 47.01 -31.76 -0.48
CA ALA A 5 46.56 -32.61 0.63
C ALA A 5 46.83 -32.00 2.02
N GLU A 6 47.11 -30.69 2.09
CA GLU A 6 47.56 -30.02 3.32
C GLU A 6 46.66 -28.80 3.66
N ALA A 7 45.36 -28.90 3.38
CA ALA A 7 44.35 -27.91 3.80
C ALA A 7 43.22 -28.52 4.66
N ALA A 8 43.33 -29.80 5.04
CA ALA A 8 42.31 -30.54 5.79
C ALA A 8 42.72 -30.93 7.23
N ALA A 9 43.86 -30.43 7.75
CA ALA A 9 44.44 -30.91 9.00
C ALA A 9 44.75 -29.83 10.06
N VAL A 10 43.98 -28.74 10.13
CA VAL A 10 44.11 -27.73 11.21
C VAL A 10 42.77 -27.45 11.90
N ALA A 11 41.92 -28.48 12.02
CA ALA A 11 40.62 -28.40 12.69
C ALA A 11 40.53 -29.30 13.94
N ALA A 12 41.64 -29.62 14.60
CA ALA A 12 41.64 -30.46 15.80
C ALA A 12 42.73 -30.07 16.81
N SER A 13 42.44 -29.07 17.66
CA SER A 13 42.93 -28.95 19.06
C SER A 13 42.55 -27.58 19.64
N GLY A 14 41.65 -27.53 20.62
CA GLY A 14 41.48 -26.35 21.52
C GLY A 14 42.52 -26.38 22.65
N PRO A 15 42.40 -25.58 23.74
CA PRO A 15 41.59 -24.37 23.99
C PRO A 15 42.46 -23.17 24.50
N GLY A 16 41.94 -21.94 24.52
CA GLY A 16 42.65 -20.82 25.15
C GLY A 16 41.93 -19.47 25.03
N ALA A 17 41.67 -18.86 26.18
CA ALA A 17 41.00 -17.56 26.36
C ALA A 17 41.84 -16.38 25.84
N GLY A 18 41.19 -15.31 25.38
CA GLY A 18 41.83 -14.00 25.25
C GLY A 18 41.21 -13.04 24.22
N VAL A 19 40.46 -12.07 24.74
CA VAL A 19 40.39 -10.67 24.30
C VAL A 19 39.90 -10.36 22.87
N GLY A 20 38.65 -9.88 22.83
CA GLY A 20 38.26 -8.65 22.14
C GLY A 20 38.46 -8.57 20.62
N ASN A 21 37.39 -8.82 19.87
CA ASN A 21 37.04 -7.92 18.76
C ASN A 21 35.57 -8.11 18.35
N ALA A 22 34.96 -6.97 18.03
CA ALA A 22 33.52 -6.77 17.85
C ALA A 22 32.86 -7.85 16.96
N ARG A 23 31.99 -8.67 17.57
CA ARG A 23 30.97 -9.41 16.83
C ARG A 23 29.98 -8.40 16.27
N LEU A 24 30.19 -8.02 15.00
CA LEU A 24 29.15 -7.45 14.16
C LEU A 24 27.92 -8.38 14.24
N ARG A 25 26.89 -7.95 14.99
CA ARG A 25 25.57 -8.61 14.99
C ARG A 25 25.12 -8.70 13.52
N PRO A 26 24.60 -9.83 13.03
CA PRO A 26 23.97 -9.85 11.72
C PRO A 26 22.79 -8.86 11.75
N PRO A 27 22.65 -7.99 10.74
CA PRO A 27 21.49 -7.10 10.67
C PRO A 27 20.22 -7.96 10.61
N ILE A 28 19.26 -7.66 11.48
CA ILE A 28 17.93 -8.28 11.47
C ILE A 28 17.33 -8.06 10.07
N VAL A 29 17.24 -9.13 9.28
CA VAL A 29 16.76 -9.06 7.91
C VAL A 29 15.24 -9.04 7.92
N PRO A 30 14.58 -8.09 7.25
CA PRO A 30 13.12 -8.01 7.22
C PRO A 30 12.51 -9.30 6.65
N ARG A 31 11.30 -9.70 7.08
CA ARG A 31 10.54 -10.79 6.41
C ARG A 31 10.29 -10.40 4.95
N GLN A 32 11.08 -11.01 4.05
CA GLN A 32 11.05 -10.73 2.60
C GLN A 32 10.06 -11.62 1.85
N ALA A 33 9.57 -12.70 2.43
CA ALA A 33 8.72 -13.70 1.75
C ALA A 33 7.50 -14.14 2.58
N SER A 34 6.41 -14.52 1.89
CA SER A 34 5.24 -15.18 2.52
C SER A 34 5.57 -16.60 2.98
N PHE A 35 4.91 -17.05 4.06
CA PHE A 35 4.98 -18.44 4.57
C PHE A 35 4.14 -19.41 3.78
N PHE A 36 3.13 -18.93 3.05
CA PHE A 36 2.25 -19.78 2.29
C PHE A 36 2.73 -19.86 0.84
N PRO A 37 2.72 -21.07 0.25
CA PRO A 37 2.99 -21.21 -1.17
C PRO A 37 1.87 -20.56 -2.01
N PRO A 38 2.21 -19.87 -3.10
CA PRO A 38 3.56 -19.61 -3.57
C PRO A 38 4.26 -18.55 -2.71
N PRO A 39 5.56 -18.73 -2.36
CA PRO A 39 6.30 -17.72 -1.61
C PRO A 39 6.39 -16.44 -2.45
N VAL A 40 5.64 -15.41 -2.05
CA VAL A 40 5.68 -14.08 -2.68
C VAL A 40 6.57 -13.14 -1.91
N ARG A 41 7.17 -12.17 -2.61
CA ARG A 41 7.92 -11.09 -1.94
C ARG A 41 6.97 -10.24 -1.12
N ASN A 42 7.47 -9.70 0.00
CA ASN A 42 6.70 -8.79 0.85
C ASN A 42 6.22 -7.58 0.02
N PRO A 43 4.90 -7.39 -0.17
CA PRO A 43 4.36 -6.36 -1.04
C PRO A 43 4.50 -4.94 -0.48
N PHE A 44 4.82 -4.79 0.81
CA PHE A 44 4.80 -3.50 1.51
C PHE A 44 6.19 -2.88 1.72
N VAL A 45 7.23 -3.48 1.13
CA VAL A 45 8.62 -3.04 1.26
C VAL A 45 9.22 -2.84 -0.12
N GLN A 46 9.87 -1.70 -0.33
CA GLN A 46 10.62 -1.41 -1.55
C GLN A 46 12.00 -0.87 -1.18
N GLN A 47 13.04 -1.67 -1.44
CA GLN A 47 14.42 -1.24 -1.28
C GLN A 47 15.03 -0.85 -2.64
N THR A 48 14.84 0.40 -3.05
CA THR A 48 15.53 0.92 -4.24
C THR A 48 16.97 1.29 -3.88
N ARG A 49 17.94 0.47 -4.29
CA ARG A 49 19.37 0.78 -4.15
C ARG A 49 19.87 1.59 -5.35
N LEU A 50 20.10 2.89 -5.12
CA LEU A 50 20.71 3.78 -6.12
C LEU A 50 22.24 3.70 -6.04
N GLY A 51 22.88 3.18 -7.08
CA GLY A 51 24.35 3.21 -7.23
C GLY A 51 24.89 4.63 -7.43
N ALA A 52 26.18 4.84 -7.16
CA ALA A 52 26.83 6.16 -7.22
C ALA A 52 26.63 6.87 -8.57
N ALA A 53 26.85 6.15 -9.68
CA ALA A 53 26.65 6.69 -11.03
C ALA A 53 25.21 7.20 -11.26
N ARG A 54 24.20 6.48 -10.77
CA ARG A 54 22.80 6.90 -10.87
C ARG A 54 22.49 8.11 -10.00
N ARG A 55 23.08 8.20 -8.82
CA ARG A 55 22.93 9.39 -7.95
C ARG A 55 23.52 10.62 -8.61
N ILE A 56 24.71 10.50 -9.19
CA ILE A 56 25.37 11.58 -9.93
C ILE A 56 24.51 12.00 -11.14
N GLN A 57 24.00 11.03 -11.90
CA GLN A 57 23.11 11.31 -13.03
C GLN A 57 21.83 12.04 -12.58
N ILE A 58 21.15 11.55 -11.54
CA ILE A 58 19.94 12.16 -10.98
C ILE A 58 20.22 13.58 -10.46
N PHE A 59 21.40 13.81 -9.88
CA PHE A 59 21.80 15.13 -9.39
C PHE A 59 21.93 16.14 -10.54
N PHE A 60 22.71 15.83 -11.58
CA PHE A 60 22.88 16.73 -12.72
C PHE A 60 21.59 16.94 -13.51
N LEU A 61 20.82 15.87 -13.76
CA LEU A 61 19.52 16.00 -14.39
C LEU A 61 18.54 16.78 -13.52
N GLY A 62 18.62 16.64 -12.19
CA GLY A 62 17.78 17.34 -11.24
C GLY A 62 17.98 18.86 -11.26
N ILE A 63 19.22 19.34 -11.43
CA ILE A 63 19.52 20.78 -11.54
C ILE A 63 18.74 21.41 -12.72
N ILE A 64 18.55 20.67 -13.81
CA ILE A 64 17.90 21.18 -15.02
C ILE A 64 16.40 20.84 -15.04
N LEU A 65 16.04 19.57 -14.89
CA LEU A 65 14.67 19.08 -15.06
C LEU A 65 13.76 19.49 -13.92
N LEU A 66 14.23 19.42 -12.67
CA LEU A 66 13.37 19.67 -11.51
C LEU A 66 12.80 21.09 -11.49
N PRO A 67 13.57 22.19 -11.67
CA PRO A 67 12.99 23.54 -11.67
C PRO A 67 12.03 23.76 -12.84
N ILE A 68 12.36 23.25 -14.03
CA ILE A 68 11.49 23.36 -15.22
C ILE A 68 10.17 22.64 -14.97
N ARG A 69 10.22 21.38 -14.50
CA ARG A 69 9.02 20.59 -14.22
C ARG A 69 8.20 21.18 -13.08
N ALA A 70 8.85 21.65 -12.01
CA ALA A 70 8.16 22.30 -10.90
C ALA A 70 7.39 23.56 -11.37
N LEU A 71 8.01 24.38 -12.22
CA LEU A 71 7.35 25.54 -12.82
C LEU A 71 6.15 25.14 -13.68
N LEU A 72 6.32 24.15 -14.58
CA LEU A 72 5.23 23.65 -15.41
C LEU A 72 4.06 23.12 -14.58
N LEU A 73 4.35 22.34 -13.52
CA LEU A 73 3.34 21.82 -12.62
C LEU A 73 2.59 22.93 -11.88
N ALA A 74 3.31 23.94 -11.38
CA ALA A 74 2.71 25.09 -10.73
C ALA A 74 1.77 25.85 -11.68
N LEU A 75 2.20 26.09 -12.93
CA LEU A 75 1.38 26.75 -13.94
C LEU A 75 0.12 25.93 -14.29
N ILE A 76 0.26 24.61 -14.48
CA ILE A 76 -0.88 23.73 -14.77
C ILE A 76 -1.88 23.71 -13.62
N LEU A 77 -1.42 23.65 -12.37
CA LEU A 77 -2.30 23.69 -11.20
C LEU A 77 -3.02 25.04 -11.05
N LEU A 78 -2.31 26.14 -11.29
CA LEU A 78 -2.89 27.49 -11.30
C LEU A 78 -3.99 27.60 -12.38
N LEU A 79 -3.73 27.07 -13.57
CA LEU A 79 -4.69 27.05 -14.68
C LEU A 79 -5.87 26.10 -14.43
N ALA A 80 -5.65 24.96 -13.78
CA ALA A 80 -6.71 23.98 -13.49
C ALA A 80 -7.69 24.47 -12.42
N TRP A 81 -7.20 25.22 -11.44
CA TRP A 81 -8.00 25.68 -10.31
C TRP A 81 -9.26 26.49 -10.68
N PRO A 82 -9.24 27.51 -11.57
CA PRO A 82 -10.46 28.24 -11.94
C PRO A 82 -11.50 27.33 -12.59
N PHE A 83 -11.11 26.37 -13.44
CA PHE A 83 -12.05 25.41 -14.03
C PHE A 83 -12.63 24.47 -12.97
N ALA A 84 -11.82 24.02 -12.02
CA ALA A 84 -12.31 23.26 -10.88
C ALA A 84 -13.30 24.10 -10.05
N ALA A 85 -12.99 25.38 -9.81
CA ALA A 85 -13.85 26.29 -9.06
C ALA A 85 -15.20 26.52 -9.76
N ILE A 86 -15.21 26.72 -11.08
CA ILE A 86 -16.42 26.82 -11.91
C ILE A 86 -17.22 25.51 -11.86
N SER A 87 -16.55 24.38 -12.00
CA SER A 87 -17.18 23.04 -12.01
C SER A 87 -17.94 22.74 -10.72
N THR A 88 -17.51 23.35 -9.62
CA THR A 88 -18.05 23.10 -8.27
C THR A 88 -18.72 24.36 -7.70
N ALA A 89 -18.93 25.40 -8.52
CA ALA A 89 -19.61 26.63 -8.11
C ALA A 89 -21.10 26.34 -7.88
N CYS A 90 -21.62 26.81 -6.75
CA CYS A 90 -23.00 26.58 -6.31
C CYS A 90 -23.37 25.10 -6.11
N CYS A 91 -22.39 24.21 -5.95
CA CYS A 91 -22.63 22.82 -5.56
C CYS A 91 -22.63 22.73 -4.03
N PRO A 92 -23.56 21.98 -3.43
CA PRO A 92 -23.52 21.69 -2.00
C PRO A 92 -22.26 20.90 -1.64
N GLU A 93 -21.83 20.97 -0.38
CA GLU A 93 -20.65 20.25 0.10
C GLU A 93 -20.81 18.73 -0.04
N LYS A 94 -22.04 18.22 0.16
CA LYS A 94 -22.44 16.85 -0.15
C LYS A 94 -23.31 16.84 -1.40
N LEU A 95 -22.76 16.33 -2.50
CA LEU A 95 -23.48 16.22 -3.78
C LEU A 95 -24.60 15.18 -3.68
N THR A 96 -25.84 15.62 -3.92
CA THR A 96 -27.02 14.74 -4.03
C THR A 96 -27.29 14.30 -5.47
N HIS A 97 -26.85 15.10 -6.45
CA HIS A 97 -26.98 14.87 -7.88
C HIS A 97 -25.63 15.11 -8.57
N PRO A 98 -25.38 14.50 -9.75
CA PRO A 98 -24.15 14.73 -10.48
C PRO A 98 -24.09 16.18 -10.97
N VAL A 99 -22.88 16.72 -11.11
CA VAL A 99 -22.68 17.98 -11.82
C VAL A 99 -23.07 17.78 -13.28
N THR A 100 -24.06 18.51 -13.75
CA THR A 100 -24.61 18.40 -15.12
C THR A 100 -24.53 19.73 -15.88
N GLY A 101 -24.93 19.69 -17.15
CA GLY A 101 -25.07 20.88 -17.98
C GLY A 101 -23.76 21.47 -18.51
N TRP A 102 -23.80 22.78 -18.77
CA TRP A 102 -22.71 23.50 -19.44
C TRP A 102 -21.43 23.54 -18.61
N LYS A 103 -21.54 23.62 -17.27
CA LYS A 103 -20.38 23.62 -16.36
C LYS A 103 -19.51 22.39 -16.61
N ARG A 104 -20.11 21.19 -16.56
CA ARG A 104 -19.40 19.93 -16.85
C ARG A 104 -18.89 19.89 -18.29
N LYS A 105 -19.69 20.28 -19.28
CA LYS A 105 -19.27 20.25 -20.70
C LYS A 105 -18.03 21.11 -20.98
N ILE A 106 -17.87 22.24 -20.29
CA ILE A 106 -16.70 23.12 -20.45
C ILE A 106 -15.53 22.66 -19.58
N THR A 107 -15.76 22.33 -18.30
CA THR A 107 -14.66 22.08 -17.35
C THR A 107 -14.02 20.72 -17.53
N GLN A 108 -14.77 19.67 -17.85
CA GLN A 108 -14.24 18.30 -17.97
C GLN A 108 -13.16 18.17 -19.06
N PRO A 109 -13.38 18.59 -20.32
CA PRO A 109 -12.36 18.48 -21.37
C PRO A 109 -11.07 19.23 -21.01
N VAL A 110 -11.20 20.42 -20.42
CA VAL A 110 -10.05 21.24 -19.99
C VAL A 110 -9.30 20.57 -18.85
N LEU A 111 -9.99 20.13 -17.79
CA LEU A 111 -9.35 19.43 -16.67
C LEU A 111 -8.70 18.12 -17.11
N LYS A 112 -9.31 17.39 -18.06
CA LYS A 112 -8.72 16.19 -18.65
C LYS A 112 -7.45 16.52 -19.42
N PHE A 113 -7.48 17.56 -20.25
CA PHE A 113 -6.30 18.03 -20.98
C PHE A 113 -5.17 18.46 -20.02
N LEU A 114 -5.49 19.29 -19.02
CA LEU A 114 -4.53 19.74 -18.02
C LEU A 114 -3.97 18.58 -17.18
N GLY A 115 -4.79 17.58 -16.84
CA GLY A 115 -4.33 16.35 -16.20
C GLY A 115 -3.33 15.58 -17.06
N ARG A 116 -3.58 15.45 -18.38
CA ARG A 116 -2.63 14.84 -19.31
C ARG A 116 -1.34 15.65 -19.43
N ALA A 117 -1.46 16.97 -19.53
CA ALA A 117 -0.34 17.89 -19.55
C ALA A 117 0.49 17.76 -18.26
N MET A 118 -0.15 17.63 -17.10
CA MET A 118 0.52 17.44 -15.81
C MET A 118 1.43 16.21 -15.85
N PHE A 119 0.89 15.04 -16.18
CA PHE A 119 1.69 13.80 -16.25
C PHE A 119 2.78 13.88 -17.32
N PHE A 120 2.50 14.48 -18.47
CA PHE A 120 3.52 14.70 -19.51
C PHE A 120 4.65 15.62 -19.02
N SER A 121 4.33 16.73 -18.33
CA SER A 121 5.32 17.63 -17.72
C SER A 121 6.12 16.96 -16.62
N MET A 122 5.56 15.98 -15.90
CA MET A 122 6.32 15.13 -14.96
C MET A 122 7.27 14.15 -15.64
N GLY A 123 7.21 14.03 -16.97
CA GLY A 123 8.02 13.10 -17.77
C GLY A 123 7.35 11.75 -18.03
N PHE A 124 6.04 11.59 -17.78
CA PHE A 124 5.37 10.31 -18.05
C PHE A 124 5.13 10.10 -19.54
N ILE A 125 5.55 8.94 -20.04
CA ILE A 125 5.22 8.43 -21.37
C ILE A 125 4.19 7.32 -21.20
N VAL A 126 2.97 7.60 -21.65
CA VAL A 126 1.81 6.75 -21.40
C VAL A 126 1.52 5.90 -22.63
N THR A 127 1.46 4.58 -22.43
CA THR A 127 0.92 3.64 -23.43
C THR A 127 -0.44 3.18 -22.96
N VAL A 128 -1.45 3.29 -23.81
CA VAL A 128 -2.82 2.84 -23.50
C VAL A 128 -3.16 1.63 -24.35
N LYS A 129 -3.68 0.57 -23.71
CA LYS A 129 -4.12 -0.67 -24.34
C LYS A 129 -5.58 -0.94 -23.99
N GLY A 130 -6.31 -1.59 -24.88
CA GLY A 130 -7.72 -1.93 -24.67
C GLY A 130 -8.70 -0.77 -24.88
N LYS A 131 -9.99 -1.06 -24.72
CA LYS A 131 -11.08 -0.10 -24.92
C LYS A 131 -11.69 0.30 -23.59
N ILE A 132 -11.89 1.59 -23.38
CA ILE A 132 -12.58 2.12 -22.19
C ILE A 132 -14.08 1.86 -22.35
N ALA A 133 -14.69 1.22 -21.36
CA ALA A 133 -16.11 0.98 -21.28
C ALA A 133 -16.86 2.27 -20.92
N SER A 134 -18.06 2.42 -21.49
CA SER A 134 -18.96 3.51 -21.15
C SER A 134 -19.52 3.36 -19.71
N PRO A 135 -20.06 4.44 -19.12
CA PRO A 135 -20.71 4.37 -17.80
C PRO A 135 -21.86 3.37 -17.71
N VAL A 136 -22.52 3.07 -18.83
CA VAL A 136 -23.62 2.11 -18.90
C VAL A 136 -23.10 0.67 -18.96
N GLU A 137 -22.02 0.43 -19.70
CA GLU A 137 -21.39 -0.90 -19.81
C GLU A 137 -20.70 -1.33 -18.51
N ALA A 138 -19.99 -0.40 -17.84
CA ALA A 138 -19.31 -0.66 -16.59
C ALA A 138 -19.28 0.60 -15.71
N PRO A 139 -20.17 0.75 -14.72
CA PRO A 139 -20.20 1.93 -13.85
C PRO A 139 -18.97 2.06 -12.94
N ILE A 140 -18.17 1.01 -12.76
CA ILE A 140 -17.03 1.00 -11.84
C ILE A 140 -15.75 0.53 -12.56
N PHE A 141 -14.68 1.30 -12.43
CA PHE A 141 -13.31 0.90 -12.74
C PHE A 141 -12.64 0.34 -11.48
N VAL A 142 -12.00 -0.83 -11.61
CA VAL A 142 -11.15 -1.39 -10.56
C VAL A 142 -9.71 -1.40 -11.05
N VAL A 143 -8.84 -0.64 -10.38
CA VAL A 143 -7.47 -0.38 -10.86
C VAL A 143 -6.45 -1.10 -10.00
N ALA A 144 -5.55 -1.87 -10.61
CA ALA A 144 -4.48 -2.58 -9.92
C ALA A 144 -3.27 -2.86 -10.84
N PRO A 145 -2.06 -3.07 -10.32
CA PRO A 145 -1.70 -2.90 -8.92
C PRO A 145 -1.71 -1.43 -8.51
N HIS A 146 -2.12 -1.15 -7.29
CA HIS A 146 -1.97 0.15 -6.66
C HIS A 146 -0.61 0.23 -6.01
N SER A 147 0.23 1.14 -6.45
CA SER A 147 1.64 1.17 -6.09
C SER A 147 2.20 2.56 -5.89
N THR A 148 1.46 3.59 -6.29
CA THR A 148 1.93 4.96 -6.21
C THR A 148 0.79 5.96 -6.32
N PHE A 149 1.00 7.16 -5.78
CA PHE A 149 0.10 8.29 -6.02
C PHE A 149 0.07 8.70 -7.51
N PHE A 150 1.07 8.31 -8.30
CA PHE A 150 1.04 8.48 -9.76
C PHE A 150 0.02 7.59 -10.48
N ASP A 151 -0.55 6.60 -9.80
CA ASP A 151 -1.63 5.77 -10.34
C ASP A 151 -2.88 6.61 -10.65
N GLY A 152 -2.96 7.84 -10.11
CA GLY A 152 -3.94 8.86 -10.49
C GLY A 152 -3.96 9.15 -12.00
N ILE A 153 -2.96 8.72 -12.77
CA ILE A 153 -3.02 8.77 -14.23
C ILE A 153 -4.19 7.97 -14.81
N ALA A 154 -4.59 6.88 -14.15
CA ALA A 154 -5.77 6.11 -14.52
C ALA A 154 -7.02 6.98 -14.51
N CYS A 155 -7.17 7.88 -13.52
CA CYS A 155 -8.28 8.83 -13.42
C CYS A 155 -8.32 9.80 -14.62
N VAL A 156 -7.16 10.31 -15.05
CA VAL A 156 -7.08 11.19 -16.22
C VAL A 156 -7.46 10.46 -17.51
N LEU A 157 -7.00 9.22 -17.68
CA LEU A 157 -7.25 8.43 -18.89
C LEU A 157 -8.70 7.95 -19.01
N THR A 158 -9.32 7.60 -17.88
CA THR A 158 -10.72 7.15 -17.78
C THR A 158 -11.74 8.30 -17.87
N GLY A 159 -11.30 9.55 -18.01
CA GLY A 159 -12.21 10.69 -18.18
C GLY A 159 -12.73 11.28 -16.87
N LEU A 160 -11.86 11.33 -15.86
CA LEU A 160 -12.12 11.97 -14.57
C LEU A 160 -13.33 11.36 -13.82
N PRO A 161 -13.31 10.03 -13.55
CA PRO A 161 -14.32 9.35 -12.75
C PRO A 161 -14.35 9.88 -11.30
N SER A 162 -15.44 9.57 -10.61
CA SER A 162 -15.52 9.74 -9.16
C SER A 162 -14.54 8.81 -8.45
N ILE A 163 -13.64 9.36 -7.65
CA ILE A 163 -12.71 8.55 -6.85
C ILE A 163 -13.22 8.37 -5.43
N VAL A 164 -12.88 7.25 -4.80
CA VAL A 164 -13.01 7.10 -3.35
C VAL A 164 -11.83 7.80 -2.70
N SER A 165 -12.09 8.78 -1.83
CA SER A 165 -11.04 9.63 -1.26
C SER A 165 -11.31 9.89 0.21
N ARG A 166 -10.25 10.06 1.01
CA ARG A 166 -10.40 10.52 2.39
C ARG A 166 -10.98 11.93 2.46
N HIS A 167 -11.75 12.20 3.51
CA HIS A 167 -12.37 13.51 3.74
C HIS A 167 -11.32 14.62 3.91
N GLU A 168 -10.18 14.33 4.53
CA GLU A 168 -9.12 15.32 4.77
C GLU A 168 -8.54 15.88 3.46
N ASN A 169 -8.55 15.10 2.37
CA ASN A 169 -7.98 15.53 1.09
C ASN A 169 -8.75 16.68 0.45
N VAL A 170 -10.08 16.73 0.63
CA VAL A 170 -10.88 17.83 0.08
C VAL A 170 -10.66 19.13 0.85
N GLN A 171 -10.05 19.06 2.03
CA GLN A 171 -9.69 20.23 2.84
C GLN A 171 -8.31 20.79 2.50
N VAL A 172 -7.50 20.10 1.67
CA VAL A 172 -6.21 20.61 1.22
C VAL A 172 -6.41 21.83 0.31
N PRO A 173 -5.80 23.00 0.59
CA PRO A 173 -5.89 24.17 -0.28
C PRO A 173 -5.45 23.85 -1.71
N LEU A 174 -6.08 24.49 -2.71
CA LEU A 174 -5.87 24.28 -4.16
C LEU A 174 -6.29 22.88 -4.66
N ILE A 175 -5.72 21.81 -4.10
CA ILE A 175 -5.95 20.41 -4.50
C ILE A 175 -7.38 19.97 -4.18
N GLY A 176 -7.91 20.36 -3.02
CA GLY A 176 -9.23 19.96 -2.57
C GLY A 176 -10.36 20.46 -3.47
N ARG A 177 -10.17 21.58 -4.19
CA ARG A 177 -11.16 22.08 -5.16
C ARG A 177 -11.14 21.27 -6.45
N ILE A 178 -9.94 20.93 -6.95
CA ILE A 178 -9.76 20.03 -8.10
C ILE A 178 -10.36 18.65 -7.79
N LEU A 179 -10.08 18.14 -6.60
CA LEU A 179 -10.62 16.86 -6.14
C LEU A 179 -12.16 16.89 -6.06
N ARG A 180 -12.77 17.95 -5.52
CA ARG A 180 -14.24 18.11 -5.51
C ARG A 180 -14.84 18.12 -6.93
N ALA A 181 -14.12 18.60 -7.94
CA ALA A 181 -14.61 18.59 -9.33
C ALA A 181 -14.74 17.17 -9.91
N LEU A 182 -14.02 16.19 -9.35
CA LEU A 182 -14.19 14.76 -9.66
C LEU A 182 -15.42 14.16 -8.98
N GLN A 183 -16.10 14.91 -8.11
CA GLN A 183 -17.27 14.47 -7.35
C GLN A 183 -16.93 13.22 -6.51
N PRO A 184 -15.96 13.27 -5.57
CA PRO A 184 -15.45 12.08 -4.90
C PRO A 184 -16.50 11.44 -3.99
N VAL A 185 -16.38 10.14 -3.77
CA VAL A 185 -17.06 9.46 -2.66
C VAL A 185 -16.13 9.58 -1.45
N LEU A 186 -16.53 10.36 -0.45
CA LEU A 186 -15.69 10.64 0.70
C LEU A 186 -15.79 9.53 1.75
N VAL A 187 -14.64 9.18 2.33
CA VAL A 187 -14.53 8.28 3.47
C VAL A 187 -13.83 9.00 4.62
N SER A 188 -14.38 8.87 5.82
CA SER A 188 -13.85 9.36 7.07
C SER A 188 -13.41 8.17 7.93
N ARG A 189 -12.31 8.34 8.64
CA ARG A 189 -11.80 7.32 9.59
C ARG A 189 -12.26 7.57 11.01
N VAL A 190 -12.80 8.76 11.29
CA VAL A 190 -13.27 9.16 12.61
C VAL A 190 -14.76 8.89 12.79
N ASP A 191 -15.51 8.83 11.69
CA ASP A 191 -16.95 8.54 11.68
C ASP A 191 -17.17 7.01 11.58
N PRO A 192 -17.74 6.36 12.61
CA PRO A 192 -18.02 4.92 12.62
C PRO A 192 -18.93 4.48 11.46
N ASP A 193 -19.86 5.34 11.04
CA ASP A 193 -20.81 5.04 9.96
C ASP A 193 -20.24 5.34 8.57
N SER A 194 -19.07 5.98 8.49
CA SER A 194 -18.55 6.46 7.21
C SER A 194 -18.36 5.34 6.20
N ARG A 195 -17.91 4.15 6.62
CA ARG A 195 -17.74 3.01 5.70
C ARG A 195 -19.09 2.60 5.09
N LYS A 196 -20.14 2.54 5.90
CA LYS A 196 -21.51 2.22 5.47
C LYS A 196 -22.03 3.30 4.51
N ASN A 197 -21.80 4.57 4.84
CA ASN A 197 -22.16 5.71 3.99
C ASN A 197 -21.44 5.68 2.63
N THR A 198 -20.14 5.38 2.62
CA THR A 198 -19.36 5.20 1.39
C THR A 198 -19.93 4.07 0.52
N ILE A 199 -20.25 2.92 1.13
CA ILE A 199 -20.83 1.78 0.40
C ILE A 199 -22.20 2.16 -0.19
N ASN A 200 -23.08 2.78 0.60
CA ASN A 200 -24.39 3.22 0.12
C ASN A 200 -24.28 4.21 -1.04
N GLU A 201 -23.30 5.12 -0.98
CA GLU A 201 -23.05 6.08 -2.05
C GLU A 201 -22.54 5.41 -3.33
N ILE A 202 -21.64 4.42 -3.20
CA ILE A 202 -21.17 3.61 -4.33
C ILE A 202 -22.35 2.87 -4.97
N ILE A 203 -23.19 2.19 -4.19
CA ILE A 203 -24.39 1.48 -4.68
C ILE A 203 -25.29 2.46 -5.43
N ARG A 204 -25.64 3.59 -4.81
CA ARG A 204 -26.53 4.60 -5.40
C ARG A 204 -26.03 5.11 -6.75
N ARG A 205 -24.74 5.44 -6.84
CA ARG A 205 -24.15 6.00 -8.07
C ARG A 205 -23.97 4.94 -9.15
N ALA A 206 -23.55 3.73 -8.76
CA ALA A 206 -23.37 2.64 -9.70
C ALA A 206 -24.69 2.17 -10.33
N ALA A 207 -25.79 2.26 -9.58
CA ALA A 207 -27.14 1.94 -10.06
C ALA A 207 -27.80 3.06 -10.89
N SER A 208 -27.11 4.19 -11.15
CA SER A 208 -27.71 5.37 -11.77
C SER A 208 -27.88 5.30 -13.30
N GLY A 209 -27.62 4.16 -13.94
CA GLY A 209 -27.75 4.02 -15.39
C GLY A 209 -26.83 4.94 -16.20
N GLY A 210 -25.72 5.40 -15.63
CA GLY A 210 -24.75 6.27 -16.29
C GLY A 210 -24.96 7.78 -16.09
N GLU A 211 -25.92 8.20 -15.26
CA GLU A 211 -26.08 9.62 -14.90
C GLU A 211 -24.89 10.16 -14.09
N TRP A 212 -24.42 9.37 -13.12
CA TRP A 212 -23.20 9.69 -12.38
C TRP A 212 -21.96 9.35 -13.21
N PRO A 213 -20.84 10.09 -13.02
CA PRO A 213 -19.55 9.63 -13.49
C PRO A 213 -19.27 8.22 -12.96
N GLN A 214 -18.58 7.41 -13.76
CA GLN A 214 -18.06 6.12 -13.32
C GLN A 214 -17.24 6.29 -12.04
N ILE A 215 -17.19 5.25 -11.21
CA ILE A 215 -16.43 5.24 -9.96
C ILE A 215 -15.10 4.54 -10.20
N LEU A 216 -14.00 5.12 -9.78
CA LEU A 216 -12.68 4.49 -9.83
C LEU A 216 -12.26 4.09 -8.42
N VAL A 217 -11.94 2.81 -8.26
CA VAL A 217 -11.53 2.23 -6.98
C VAL A 217 -10.21 1.45 -7.15
N PHE A 218 -9.29 1.63 -6.21
CA PHE A 218 -8.14 0.75 -6.02
C PHE A 218 -8.50 -0.30 -4.96
N PRO A 219 -8.90 -1.52 -5.35
CA PRO A 219 -9.46 -2.48 -4.42
C PRO A 219 -8.44 -3.03 -3.41
N GLU A 220 -7.13 -2.88 -3.64
CA GLU A 220 -6.09 -3.18 -2.63
C GLU A 220 -6.23 -2.30 -1.38
N GLY A 221 -6.70 -1.06 -1.55
CA GLY A 221 -6.89 -0.09 -0.47
C GLY A 221 -5.59 0.42 0.17
N THR A 222 -4.43 0.13 -0.44
CA THR A 222 -3.11 0.69 -0.09
C THR A 222 -2.13 0.48 -1.25
N CYS A 223 -1.00 1.18 -1.24
CA CYS A 223 0.06 0.96 -2.21
C CYS A 223 0.97 -0.22 -1.84
N THR A 224 1.28 -1.04 -2.85
CA THR A 224 2.21 -2.17 -2.81
C THR A 224 3.36 -1.97 -3.80
N ASN A 225 4.36 -2.84 -3.77
CA ASN A 225 5.50 -2.82 -4.69
C ASN A 225 5.23 -3.51 -6.04
N ARG A 226 3.98 -3.90 -6.33
CA ARG A 226 3.57 -4.59 -7.57
C ARG A 226 4.13 -6.00 -7.77
N SER A 227 4.82 -6.58 -6.78
CA SER A 227 5.36 -7.95 -6.90
C SER A 227 4.28 -9.04 -6.84
N CYS A 228 3.13 -8.72 -6.27
CA CYS A 228 1.92 -9.54 -6.22
C CYS A 228 0.69 -8.66 -6.05
N LEU A 229 -0.51 -9.20 -6.28
CA LEU A 229 -1.77 -8.56 -5.87
C LEU A 229 -2.19 -9.07 -4.49
N ILE A 230 -2.42 -8.13 -3.56
CA ILE A 230 -2.99 -8.44 -2.24
C ILE A 230 -4.50 -8.65 -2.33
N THR A 231 -5.14 -9.04 -1.23
CA THR A 231 -6.59 -9.25 -1.16
C THR A 231 -7.35 -7.97 -1.54
N PHE A 232 -8.29 -8.11 -2.47
CA PHE A 232 -9.17 -7.01 -2.87
C PHE A 232 -10.28 -6.82 -1.86
N LYS A 233 -10.50 -5.56 -1.44
CA LYS A 233 -11.63 -5.17 -0.61
C LYS A 233 -12.93 -5.26 -1.42
N PRO A 234 -14.03 -5.74 -0.81
CA PRO A 234 -15.28 -5.98 -1.53
C PRO A 234 -16.03 -4.69 -1.91
N GLY A 235 -15.63 -3.52 -1.40
CA GLY A 235 -16.40 -2.26 -1.54
C GLY A 235 -16.82 -1.89 -2.96
N ALA A 236 -15.97 -2.15 -3.96
CA ALA A 236 -16.27 -1.91 -5.38
C ALA A 236 -17.20 -2.98 -6.00
N PHE A 237 -17.34 -4.13 -5.36
CA PHE A 237 -18.02 -5.32 -5.86
C PHE A 237 -19.39 -5.52 -5.18
N ILE A 238 -19.61 -4.91 -4.01
CA ILE A 238 -20.89 -4.95 -3.27
C ILE A 238 -22.11 -4.57 -4.13
N PRO A 239 -22.06 -3.59 -5.05
CA PRO A 239 -23.25 -3.25 -5.84
C PRO A 239 -23.72 -4.36 -6.79
N GLY A 240 -22.94 -5.41 -7.05
CA GLY A 240 -23.32 -6.50 -7.95
C GLY A 240 -23.47 -6.06 -9.42
N VAL A 241 -22.80 -4.98 -9.82
CA VAL A 241 -22.82 -4.40 -11.17
C VAL A 241 -21.55 -4.78 -11.95
N PRO A 242 -21.53 -4.64 -13.29
CA PRO A 242 -20.32 -4.83 -14.08
C PRO A 242 -19.18 -3.89 -13.65
N VAL A 243 -17.96 -4.42 -13.63
CA VAL A 243 -16.75 -3.63 -13.36
C VAL A 243 -15.78 -3.75 -14.53
N GLN A 244 -15.03 -2.69 -14.83
CA GLN A 244 -13.93 -2.76 -15.79
C GLN A 244 -12.58 -2.78 -15.05
N PRO A 245 -11.81 -3.87 -15.13
CA PRO A 245 -10.46 -3.92 -14.60
C PRO A 245 -9.50 -3.07 -15.43
N VAL A 246 -8.64 -2.32 -14.75
CA VAL A 246 -7.60 -1.48 -15.36
C VAL A 246 -6.25 -1.85 -14.78
N LEU A 247 -5.34 -2.32 -15.63
CA LEU A 247 -4.01 -2.76 -15.24
C LEU A 247 -2.99 -1.64 -15.39
N LEU A 248 -2.19 -1.41 -14.34
CA LEU A 248 -1.07 -0.46 -14.37
C LEU A 248 0.26 -1.19 -14.40
N ARG A 249 1.15 -0.81 -15.33
CA ARG A 249 2.54 -1.30 -15.37
C ARG A 249 3.50 -0.13 -15.47
N TYR A 250 4.60 -0.23 -14.72
CA TYR A 250 5.70 0.73 -14.77
C TYR A 250 6.97 0.03 -15.26
N PRO A 251 7.15 -0.19 -16.57
CA PRO A 251 8.28 -0.93 -17.15
C PRO A 251 9.55 -0.07 -17.18
N ASN A 252 9.98 0.39 -16.00
CA ASN A 252 11.12 1.28 -15.82
C ASN A 252 12.28 0.50 -15.19
N LYS A 253 13.49 0.63 -15.76
CA LYS A 253 14.71 0.03 -15.18
C LYS A 253 15.02 0.60 -13.80
N LEU A 254 14.74 1.90 -13.61
CA LEU A 254 14.86 2.56 -12.32
C LEU A 254 13.47 2.85 -11.77
N ASP A 255 13.15 2.23 -10.64
CA ASP A 255 11.89 2.44 -9.95
C ASP A 255 11.98 3.65 -8.99
N THR A 256 11.49 4.79 -9.45
CA THR A 256 11.29 5.98 -8.63
C THR A 256 9.84 6.27 -8.33
N VAL A 257 8.92 5.38 -8.73
CA VAL A 257 7.47 5.61 -8.61
C VAL A 257 6.85 4.80 -7.49
N THR A 258 7.40 3.64 -7.13
CA THR A 258 6.84 2.81 -6.05
C THR A 258 6.85 3.51 -4.71
N TRP A 259 5.66 3.69 -4.17
CA TRP A 259 5.44 4.26 -2.84
C TRP A 259 4.93 3.18 -1.91
N THR A 260 5.82 2.59 -1.13
CA THR A 260 5.46 1.67 -0.05
C THR A 260 5.71 2.30 1.31
N TRP A 261 5.11 1.74 2.36
CA TRP A 261 5.30 2.20 3.74
C TRP A 261 6.77 2.20 4.17
N GLN A 262 7.51 1.14 3.83
CA GLN A 262 8.96 1.08 3.98
C GLN A 262 9.66 1.41 2.66
N GLY A 263 9.55 2.66 2.22
CA GLY A 263 10.11 3.16 0.97
C GLY A 263 10.44 4.65 1.04
N TYR A 264 10.53 5.28 -0.14
CA TYR A 264 10.72 6.72 -0.23
C TYR A 264 9.53 7.48 0.36
N THR A 265 9.79 8.67 0.90
CA THR A 265 8.71 9.62 1.23
C THR A 265 8.08 10.18 -0.04
N PHE A 266 6.86 10.74 0.07
CA PHE A 266 6.20 11.41 -1.05
C PHE A 266 7.10 12.42 -1.76
N VAL A 267 7.76 13.31 -1.01
CA VAL A 267 8.64 14.35 -1.57
C VAL A 267 9.84 13.70 -2.28
N GLN A 268 10.45 12.68 -1.67
CA GLN A 268 11.57 11.95 -2.29
C GLN A 268 11.14 11.31 -3.62
N LEU A 269 9.98 10.65 -3.66
CA LEU A 269 9.41 10.05 -4.87
C LEU A 269 9.13 11.09 -5.98
N CYS A 270 8.52 12.21 -5.62
CA CYS A 270 8.27 13.33 -6.53
C CYS A 270 9.58 13.85 -7.13
N VAL A 271 10.59 14.13 -6.30
CA VAL A 271 11.89 14.62 -6.76
C VAL A 271 12.56 13.58 -7.66
N LEU A 272 12.67 12.33 -7.20
CA LEU A 272 13.35 11.26 -7.95
C LEU A 272 12.68 11.01 -9.31
N THR A 273 11.36 11.00 -9.37
CA THR A 273 10.60 10.84 -10.62
C THR A 273 10.76 12.04 -11.54
N CYS A 274 10.68 13.26 -11.00
CA CYS A 274 10.88 14.49 -11.79
C CYS A 274 12.33 14.68 -12.27
N CYS A 275 13.31 14.05 -11.62
CA CYS A 275 14.70 14.04 -12.10
C CYS A 275 14.95 12.98 -13.20
N GLN A 276 14.03 12.04 -13.44
CA GLN A 276 14.17 11.09 -14.55
C GLN A 276 13.87 11.78 -15.90
N PRO A 277 14.63 11.49 -16.97
CA PRO A 277 14.31 12.02 -18.31
C PRO A 277 12.89 11.67 -18.75
N PHE A 278 12.48 10.41 -18.52
CA PHE A 278 11.13 9.95 -18.73
C PHE A 278 10.80 8.80 -17.76
N THR A 279 9.50 8.61 -17.49
CA THR A 279 8.96 7.48 -16.75
C THR A 279 7.88 6.83 -17.61
N ARG A 280 8.03 5.56 -17.98
CA ARG A 280 7.02 4.83 -18.75
C ARG A 280 5.92 4.31 -17.85
N VAL A 281 4.68 4.44 -18.30
CA VAL A 281 3.52 3.79 -17.70
C VAL A 281 2.66 3.18 -18.79
N GLU A 282 2.26 1.93 -18.60
CA GLU A 282 1.28 1.26 -19.44
C GLU A 282 -0.02 1.14 -18.66
N VAL A 283 -1.13 1.51 -19.30
CA VAL A 283 -2.47 1.40 -18.77
C VAL A 283 -3.27 0.51 -19.72
N GLU A 284 -3.71 -0.65 -19.22
CA GLU A 284 -4.45 -1.63 -20.01
C GLU A 284 -5.88 -1.77 -19.47
N PHE A 285 -6.85 -1.46 -20.31
CA PHE A 285 -8.27 -1.67 -20.06
C PHE A 285 -8.66 -3.10 -20.43
N MET A 286 -8.93 -3.93 -19.43
CA MET A 286 -9.39 -5.30 -19.64
C MET A 286 -10.86 -5.35 -20.08
N PRO A 287 -11.34 -6.48 -20.62
CA PRO A 287 -12.76 -6.70 -20.85
C PRO A 287 -13.59 -6.49 -19.58
N VAL A 288 -14.79 -5.94 -19.75
CA VAL A 288 -15.76 -5.75 -18.67
C VAL A 288 -16.08 -7.09 -18.02
N GLN A 289 -16.06 -7.11 -16.69
CA GLN A 289 -16.39 -8.29 -15.88
C GLN A 289 -17.80 -8.11 -15.32
N ILE A 290 -18.69 -9.01 -15.73
CA ILE A 290 -20.08 -9.06 -15.26
C ILE A 290 -20.14 -10.12 -14.15
N PRO A 291 -20.71 -9.81 -12.98
CA PRO A 291 -20.90 -10.81 -11.92
C PRO A 291 -22.04 -11.76 -12.29
N ASN A 292 -21.86 -13.05 -12.00
CA ASN A 292 -22.95 -14.03 -12.02
C ASN A 292 -23.84 -13.90 -10.77
N ASP A 293 -24.91 -14.70 -10.65
CA ASP A 293 -25.86 -14.56 -9.54
C ASP A 293 -25.26 -14.92 -8.17
N GLU A 294 -24.35 -15.89 -8.12
CA GLU A 294 -23.59 -16.22 -6.91
C GLU A 294 -22.69 -15.05 -6.48
N GLU A 295 -21.98 -14.44 -7.43
CA GLU A 295 -21.09 -13.29 -7.23
C GLU A 295 -21.81 -12.00 -6.85
N LYS A 296 -23.06 -11.83 -7.29
CA LYS A 296 -23.92 -10.75 -6.81
C LYS A 296 -24.29 -10.95 -5.33
N SER A 297 -24.45 -12.20 -4.90
CA SER A 297 -24.75 -12.55 -3.50
C SER A 297 -23.50 -12.57 -2.60
N ASP A 298 -22.33 -12.87 -3.17
CA ASP A 298 -21.03 -12.85 -2.49
C ASP A 298 -20.03 -11.92 -3.20
N PRO A 299 -19.96 -10.64 -2.78
CA PRO A 299 -19.02 -9.67 -3.34
C PRO A 299 -17.54 -10.06 -3.15
N VAL A 300 -17.21 -10.90 -2.16
CA VAL A 300 -15.84 -11.36 -1.91
C VAL A 300 -15.42 -12.37 -2.98
N LEU A 301 -16.34 -13.21 -3.42
CA LEU A 301 -16.13 -14.13 -4.54
C LEU A 301 -15.84 -13.34 -5.83
N PHE A 302 -16.66 -12.34 -6.13
CA PHE A 302 -16.46 -11.49 -7.30
C PHE A 302 -15.11 -10.75 -7.26
N ALA A 303 -14.78 -10.14 -6.12
CA ALA A 303 -13.51 -9.46 -5.90
C ALA A 303 -12.31 -10.41 -6.12
N SER A 304 -12.43 -11.65 -5.62
CA SER A 304 -11.39 -12.67 -5.73
C SER A 304 -11.20 -13.13 -7.18
N ARG A 305 -12.29 -13.37 -7.92
CA ARG A 305 -12.21 -13.73 -9.35
C ARG A 305 -11.55 -12.61 -10.15
N VAL A 306 -12.00 -11.37 -9.97
CA VAL A 306 -11.44 -10.21 -10.69
C VAL A 306 -9.97 -10.01 -10.35
N ARG A 307 -9.57 -10.15 -9.07
CA ARG A 307 -8.16 -10.14 -8.66
C ARG A 307 -7.34 -11.18 -9.40
N ASN A 308 -7.82 -12.41 -9.47
CA ASN A 308 -7.10 -13.51 -10.13
C ASN A 308 -6.94 -13.25 -11.64
N LEU A 309 -8.00 -12.77 -12.31
CA LEU A 309 -7.94 -12.38 -13.73
C LEU A 309 -6.91 -11.26 -13.97
N MET A 310 -6.89 -10.24 -13.10
CA MET A 310 -5.91 -9.16 -13.18
C MET A 310 -4.48 -9.67 -12.94
N ALA A 311 -4.29 -10.53 -11.94
CA ALA A 311 -2.99 -11.13 -11.62
C ALA A 311 -2.43 -11.97 -12.79
N GLU A 312 -3.29 -12.77 -13.43
CA GLU A 312 -2.94 -13.57 -14.61
C GLU A 312 -2.50 -12.68 -15.78
N ALA A 313 -3.28 -11.64 -16.10
CA ALA A 313 -2.95 -10.69 -17.16
C ALA A 313 -1.68 -9.86 -16.86
N LEU A 314 -1.41 -9.57 -15.58
CA LEU A 314 -0.18 -8.93 -15.11
C LEU A 314 1.02 -9.89 -15.07
N ARG A 315 0.77 -11.20 -15.06
CA ARG A 315 1.75 -12.27 -14.83
C ARG A 315 2.48 -12.13 -13.48
N ILE A 316 1.73 -11.81 -12.44
CA ILE A 316 2.23 -11.73 -11.06
C ILE A 316 1.40 -12.65 -10.16
N PRO A 317 1.97 -13.17 -9.07
CA PRO A 317 1.22 -13.99 -8.13
C PRO A 317 0.21 -13.15 -7.32
N VAL A 318 -0.71 -13.84 -6.64
CA VAL A 318 -1.58 -13.26 -5.62
C VAL A 318 -1.10 -13.62 -4.24
N THR A 319 -1.53 -12.85 -3.24
CA THR A 319 -1.29 -13.18 -1.83
C THR A 319 -2.48 -12.76 -0.98
N ASP A 320 -2.69 -13.44 0.14
CA ASP A 320 -3.84 -13.20 1.01
C ASP A 320 -3.56 -12.13 2.06
N HIS A 321 -2.44 -11.40 1.93
CA HIS A 321 -2.21 -10.19 2.68
C HIS A 321 -3.37 -9.20 2.48
N THR A 322 -3.68 -8.46 3.52
CA THR A 322 -4.72 -7.45 3.58
C THR A 322 -4.15 -6.09 3.96
N TYR A 323 -4.98 -5.06 3.82
CA TYR A 323 -4.66 -3.74 4.35
C TYR A 323 -4.45 -3.77 5.86
N GLU A 324 -5.24 -4.58 6.55
CA GLU A 324 -5.20 -4.82 7.97
C GLU A 324 -3.85 -5.43 8.39
N ASP A 325 -3.34 -6.41 7.65
CA ASP A 325 -2.00 -6.98 7.86
C ASP A 325 -0.90 -5.91 7.75
N CYS A 326 -1.02 -5.03 6.75
CA CYS A 326 -0.11 -3.90 6.61
C CYS A 326 -0.19 -2.95 7.81
N ARG A 327 -1.37 -2.70 8.39
CA ARG A 327 -1.53 -1.86 9.57
C ARG A 327 -0.93 -2.50 10.82
N LEU A 328 -1.12 -3.80 11.04
CA LEU A 328 -0.50 -4.53 12.15
C LEU A 328 1.02 -4.47 12.06
N MET A 329 1.56 -4.71 10.87
CA MET A 329 3.00 -4.61 10.58
C MET A 329 3.55 -3.24 11.02
N ILE A 330 2.87 -2.14 10.68
CA ILE A 330 3.28 -0.79 11.07
C ILE A 330 3.22 -0.58 12.58
N SER A 331 2.11 -0.97 13.23
CA SER A 331 1.94 -0.81 14.68
C SER A 331 3.00 -1.60 15.46
N ALA A 332 3.32 -2.82 15.02
CA ALA A 332 4.42 -3.61 15.60
C ALA A 332 5.77 -2.89 15.48
N GLY A 333 6.08 -2.33 14.30
CA GLY A 333 7.33 -1.59 14.09
C GLY A 333 7.45 -0.31 14.94
N GLN A 334 6.34 0.40 15.19
CA GLN A 334 6.31 1.58 16.07
C GLN A 334 6.56 1.23 17.54
N LEU A 335 6.14 0.05 17.96
CA LEU A 335 6.39 -0.49 19.30
C LEU A 335 7.77 -1.14 19.45
N THR A 336 8.68 -0.94 18.48
CA THR A 336 10.02 -1.57 18.42
C THR A 336 9.98 -3.11 18.40
N LEU A 337 8.80 -3.70 18.19
CA LEU A 337 8.66 -5.13 17.96
C LEU A 337 9.15 -5.45 16.54
N PRO A 338 9.70 -6.65 16.31
CA PRO A 338 10.06 -7.08 14.97
C PRO A 338 8.84 -6.91 14.05
N MET A 339 8.96 -6.09 13.01
CA MET A 339 7.85 -5.68 12.15
C MET A 339 7.13 -6.88 11.50
N GLU A 340 7.82 -8.02 11.42
CA GLU A 340 7.35 -9.30 10.93
C GLU A 340 6.28 -9.94 11.83
N ALA A 341 6.20 -9.56 13.12
CA ALA A 341 5.13 -9.99 14.03
C ALA A 341 3.75 -9.49 13.58
N GLY A 342 3.69 -8.39 12.81
CA GLY A 342 2.45 -7.88 12.26
C GLY A 342 2.12 -8.37 10.84
N LEU A 343 3.05 -9.05 10.15
CA LEU A 343 2.80 -9.64 8.82
C LEU A 343 2.16 -11.03 8.95
N VAL A 344 1.12 -11.13 9.75
CA VAL A 344 0.27 -12.31 9.82
C VAL A 344 -0.72 -12.18 8.67
N GLU A 345 -0.99 -13.22 7.87
CA GLU A 345 -2.15 -13.23 6.96
C GLU A 345 -3.43 -13.26 7.82
N PHE A 346 -3.75 -12.12 8.44
CA PHE A 346 -4.65 -12.01 9.59
C PHE A 346 -6.03 -12.54 9.25
N THR A 347 -6.49 -12.38 8.02
CA THR A 347 -7.80 -12.88 7.60
C THR A 347 -7.90 -14.41 7.66
N LYS A 348 -6.80 -15.14 7.42
CA LYS A 348 -6.79 -16.61 7.61
C LYS A 348 -6.79 -16.96 9.09
N ILE A 349 -6.06 -16.21 9.90
CA ILE A 349 -5.92 -16.48 11.34
C ILE A 349 -7.18 -16.09 12.10
N SER A 350 -7.72 -14.90 11.86
CA SER A 350 -8.96 -14.39 12.43
C SER A 350 -10.16 -15.21 12.03
N ARG A 351 -10.21 -15.75 10.80
CA ARG A 351 -11.26 -16.69 10.38
C ARG A 351 -11.15 -18.03 11.09
N LYS A 352 -9.93 -18.56 11.26
CA LYS A 352 -9.70 -19.81 11.99
C LYS A 352 -9.92 -19.68 13.50
N LEU A 353 -9.69 -18.50 14.08
CA LEU A 353 -9.76 -18.24 15.53
C LEU A 353 -10.96 -17.37 15.96
N LYS A 354 -11.82 -16.95 15.03
CA LYS A 354 -12.96 -16.03 15.23
C LYS A 354 -12.58 -14.72 15.96
N LEU A 355 -11.46 -14.11 15.60
CA LEU A 355 -10.92 -12.92 16.27
C LEU A 355 -11.38 -11.61 15.61
N ASP A 356 -11.75 -10.62 16.43
CA ASP A 356 -12.12 -9.26 16.00
C ASP A 356 -10.93 -8.28 16.03
N TRP A 357 -10.89 -7.37 15.06
CA TRP A 357 -9.80 -6.42 14.83
C TRP A 357 -9.69 -5.36 15.93
N ASP A 358 -10.81 -4.78 16.36
CA ASP A 358 -10.81 -3.73 17.38
C ASP A 358 -10.42 -4.31 18.75
N GLY A 359 -10.81 -5.58 19.00
CA GLY A 359 -10.29 -6.39 20.10
C GLY A 359 -8.76 -6.52 20.05
N ILE A 360 -8.19 -7.07 18.99
CA ILE A 360 -6.74 -7.36 18.93
C ILE A 360 -5.88 -6.11 19.04
N ARG A 361 -6.26 -5.00 18.41
CA ARG A 361 -5.48 -3.75 18.51
C ARG A 361 -5.42 -3.24 19.95
N LYS A 362 -6.53 -3.34 20.69
CA LYS A 362 -6.59 -2.95 22.10
C LYS A 362 -5.68 -3.84 22.96
N HIS A 363 -5.65 -5.13 22.66
CA HIS A 363 -4.77 -6.07 23.35
C HIS A 363 -3.32 -5.99 22.86
N LEU A 364 -3.01 -5.42 21.68
CA LEU A 364 -1.63 -5.29 21.18
C LEU A 364 -0.75 -4.40 22.09
N ASP A 365 -1.34 -3.33 22.63
CA ASP A 365 -0.68 -2.47 23.61
C ASP A 365 -0.52 -3.18 24.96
N GLU A 366 -1.51 -3.98 25.36
CA GLU A 366 -1.43 -4.85 26.54
C GLU A 366 -0.36 -5.95 26.35
N TYR A 367 -0.27 -6.57 25.16
CA TYR A 367 0.73 -7.57 24.80
C TYR A 367 2.14 -6.98 24.77
N ALA A 368 2.32 -5.78 24.23
CA ALA A 368 3.59 -5.07 24.27
C ALA A 368 4.01 -4.74 25.72
N THR A 369 3.04 -4.35 26.55
CA THR A 369 3.25 -4.06 27.98
C THR A 369 3.58 -5.34 28.76
N ILE A 370 2.88 -6.44 28.50
CA ILE A 370 3.09 -7.76 29.13
C ILE A 370 4.42 -8.38 28.69
N ALA A 371 4.76 -8.28 27.41
CA ALA A 371 6.07 -8.70 26.89
C ALA A 371 7.22 -7.90 27.50
N SER A 372 6.98 -6.63 27.88
CA SER A 372 7.95 -5.79 28.58
C SER A 372 8.03 -6.03 30.10
N SER A 373 7.01 -6.64 30.71
CA SER A 373 6.91 -6.89 32.16
C SER A 373 7.17 -8.34 32.57
N SER A 374 7.12 -9.28 31.63
CA SER A 374 7.47 -10.69 31.84
C SER A 374 8.99 -10.87 31.97
N LYS A 375 9.42 -11.68 32.95
CA LYS A 375 10.83 -11.93 33.33
C LYS A 375 11.63 -12.55 32.17
N GLY A 376 12.06 -11.71 31.23
CA GLY A 376 12.86 -12.10 30.06
C GLY A 376 12.10 -12.14 28.73
N GLY A 377 10.89 -11.59 28.64
CA GLY A 377 10.17 -11.37 27.38
C GLY A 377 9.80 -12.63 26.60
N ARG A 378 9.60 -13.77 27.28
CA ARG A 378 9.18 -15.04 26.70
C ARG A 378 7.87 -15.48 27.33
N ILE A 379 6.82 -15.58 26.53
CA ILE A 379 5.53 -16.16 26.90
C ILE A 379 5.45 -17.58 26.30
N GLY A 380 5.02 -18.58 27.06
CA GLY A 380 4.78 -19.94 26.57
C GLY A 380 3.43 -20.05 25.83
N ILE A 381 3.19 -21.15 25.11
CA ILE A 381 1.92 -21.36 24.38
C ILE A 381 0.72 -21.43 25.33
N GLU A 382 0.91 -21.99 26.52
CA GLU A 382 -0.11 -22.10 27.57
C GLU A 382 -0.47 -20.70 28.11
N GLU A 383 0.55 -19.88 28.39
CA GLU A 383 0.36 -18.49 28.84
C GLU A 383 -0.30 -17.66 27.73
N PHE A 384 0.14 -17.82 26.49
CA PHE A 384 -0.45 -17.17 25.31
C PHE A 384 -1.92 -17.55 25.10
N ALA A 385 -2.28 -18.81 25.36
CA ALA A 385 -3.65 -19.31 25.31
C ALA A 385 -4.53 -18.73 26.41
N GLU A 386 -4.00 -18.68 27.63
CA GLU A 386 -4.67 -18.09 28.78
C GLU A 386 -4.93 -16.59 28.58
N TYR A 387 -3.95 -15.84 28.05
CA TYR A 387 -4.11 -14.42 27.73
C TYR A 387 -5.12 -14.16 26.61
N LEU A 388 -5.17 -15.01 25.59
CA LEU A 388 -6.17 -14.92 24.53
C LEU A 388 -7.55 -15.45 24.95
N LYS A 389 -7.65 -16.04 26.16
CA LYS A 389 -8.84 -16.75 26.65
C LYS A 389 -9.33 -17.81 25.64
N LEU A 390 -8.38 -18.46 24.98
CA LEU A 390 -8.62 -19.50 23.99
C LEU A 390 -7.99 -20.81 24.47
N PRO A 391 -8.61 -21.97 24.20
CA PRO A 391 -7.96 -23.24 24.50
C PRO A 391 -6.73 -23.43 23.60
N VAL A 392 -5.70 -24.10 24.13
CA VAL A 392 -4.55 -24.57 23.33
C VAL A 392 -5.07 -25.51 22.26
N SER A 393 -5.11 -25.02 21.03
CA SER A 393 -5.55 -25.74 19.84
C SER A 393 -4.42 -25.75 18.80
N ASP A 394 -4.48 -26.65 17.83
CA ASP A 394 -3.46 -26.69 16.76
C ASP A 394 -3.40 -25.38 15.96
N VAL A 395 -4.52 -24.67 15.88
CA VAL A 395 -4.60 -23.33 15.27
C VAL A 395 -3.89 -22.30 16.16
N LEU A 396 -4.07 -22.35 17.47
CA LEU A 396 -3.40 -21.46 18.40
C LEU A 396 -1.89 -21.73 18.46
N ARG A 397 -1.47 -23.00 18.36
CA ARG A 397 -0.05 -23.38 18.21
C ARG A 397 0.55 -22.83 16.92
N GLN A 398 -0.17 -22.91 15.81
CA GLN A 398 0.23 -22.27 14.56
C GLN A 398 0.34 -20.75 14.73
N LEU A 399 -0.60 -20.11 15.44
CA LEU A 399 -0.53 -18.67 15.73
C LEU A 399 0.68 -18.31 16.60
N PHE A 400 0.90 -19.05 17.67
CA PHE A 400 2.02 -18.84 18.60
C PHE A 400 3.37 -19.00 17.90
N ALA A 401 3.52 -20.02 17.03
CA ALA A 401 4.71 -20.22 16.21
C ALA A 401 4.99 -19.07 15.21
N LEU A 402 3.99 -18.23 14.88
CA LEU A 402 4.21 -17.04 14.05
C LEU A 402 4.86 -15.89 14.82
N PHE A 403 4.68 -15.87 16.14
CA PHE A 403 5.23 -14.87 17.06
C PHE A 403 6.52 -15.37 17.73
N ASP A 404 6.62 -16.68 17.98
CA ASP A 404 7.79 -17.32 18.57
C ASP A 404 8.82 -17.70 17.49
N ARG A 405 9.87 -16.88 17.36
CA ARG A 405 10.93 -17.09 16.35
C ARG A 405 11.93 -18.19 16.69
N ALA A 406 11.82 -18.90 17.80
CA ALA A 406 12.84 -19.88 18.19
C ALA A 406 12.69 -21.26 17.50
N LEU A 407 11.58 -21.53 16.81
CA LEU A 407 11.26 -22.92 16.41
C LEU A 407 11.55 -23.31 14.95
N LEU A 408 12.17 -22.45 14.13
CA LEU A 408 12.53 -22.80 12.74
C LEU A 408 14.02 -23.07 12.49
N GLU A 409 14.87 -22.99 13.52
CA GLU A 409 16.20 -23.60 13.48
C GLU A 409 16.28 -24.58 14.63
N GLY A 410 16.32 -25.88 14.32
CA GLY A 410 16.36 -26.97 15.28
C GLY A 410 17.62 -26.96 16.13
N ILE A 411 17.69 -26.03 17.08
CA ILE A 411 18.73 -25.94 18.09
C ILE A 411 18.03 -25.83 19.45
N ASP A 412 17.93 -26.99 20.08
CA ASP A 412 17.68 -27.16 21.49
C ASP A 412 18.87 -26.55 22.25
N GLN A 413 18.83 -25.25 22.54
CA GLN A 413 19.54 -24.60 23.65
C GLN A 413 19.19 -23.11 23.71
N GLY A 414 18.50 -22.74 24.78
CA GLY A 414 18.09 -21.37 25.04
C GLY A 414 19.29 -20.46 25.32
N GLN A 415 19.59 -19.56 24.39
CA GLN A 415 20.41 -18.37 24.63
C GLN A 415 20.14 -17.33 23.54
N GLY A 416 19.99 -16.06 23.93
CA GLY A 416 20.06 -14.94 22.98
C GLY A 416 18.77 -14.15 22.74
N LEU A 417 18.26 -13.46 23.77
CA LEU A 417 17.41 -12.27 23.58
C LEU A 417 17.61 -11.26 24.73
N GLY A 418 17.82 -11.74 25.95
CA GLY A 418 18.11 -10.87 27.12
C GLY A 418 19.42 -10.07 27.01
N GLN A 419 20.46 -10.63 26.41
CA GLN A 419 21.76 -9.95 26.30
C GLN A 419 21.76 -8.82 25.25
N ALA A 420 20.88 -8.89 24.25
CA ALA A 420 20.76 -7.86 23.22
C ALA A 420 19.97 -6.63 23.70
N LEU A 421 19.06 -6.81 24.67
CA LEU A 421 18.20 -5.78 25.27
C LEU A 421 18.89 -5.03 26.42
N GLY A 422 19.76 -5.70 27.18
CA GLY A 422 20.55 -5.06 28.25
C GLY A 422 21.48 -3.96 27.73
N ASP A 423 22.11 -4.17 26.57
CA ASP A 423 23.01 -3.18 25.96
C ASP A 423 22.28 -1.95 25.38
N LEU A 424 20.97 -2.05 25.13
CA LEU A 424 20.17 -0.97 24.54
C LEU A 424 19.69 0.05 25.59
N LEU A 425 19.64 -0.34 26.86
CA LEU A 425 19.14 0.47 27.97
C LEU A 425 20.26 1.26 28.70
N GLY A 426 21.52 1.07 28.29
CA GLY A 426 22.69 1.70 28.88
C GLY A 426 23.33 2.80 28.01
N GLY A 427 22.62 3.89 27.73
CA GLY A 427 23.27 5.20 27.50
C GLY A 427 23.03 5.93 26.18
N GLY A 428 22.70 7.22 26.30
CA GLY A 428 23.04 8.26 25.32
C GLY A 428 21.91 8.74 24.42
N GLY A 429 21.08 9.66 24.92
CA GLY A 429 19.98 10.25 24.16
C GLY A 429 20.39 11.12 22.98
N GLN A 430 19.56 11.13 21.94
CA GLN A 430 19.43 12.26 21.03
C GLN A 430 17.99 12.42 20.57
N LYS A 431 17.30 13.43 21.14
CA LYS A 431 16.00 13.95 20.70
C LYS A 431 16.03 14.19 19.18
N ARG A 432 15.24 13.44 18.41
CA ARG A 432 14.82 13.88 17.07
C ARG A 432 13.48 14.62 17.19
N ARG A 433 13.58 15.95 17.03
CA ARG A 433 12.48 16.91 16.93
C ARG A 433 11.48 16.49 15.84
N GLY A 434 10.21 16.76 16.11
CA GLY A 434 9.09 16.53 15.21
C GLY A 434 9.28 17.16 13.83
N GLY A 435 8.94 16.38 12.81
CA GLY A 435 8.76 16.82 11.43
C GLY A 435 7.30 16.58 11.05
N GLY A 436 6.65 17.63 10.56
CA GLY A 436 5.22 17.73 10.35
C GLY A 436 4.58 16.69 9.41
N ASN A 437 3.29 16.52 9.66
CA ASN A 437 2.33 15.55 9.15
C ASN A 437 1.96 15.75 7.66
N ILE A 438 2.93 15.66 6.74
CA ILE A 438 2.65 15.72 5.28
C ILE A 438 2.43 14.30 4.72
N GLY A 439 3.10 13.28 5.26
CA GLY A 439 2.94 11.89 4.83
C GLY A 439 1.55 11.30 5.13
N GLY A 440 0.90 11.75 6.22
CA GLY A 440 -0.47 11.34 6.56
C GLY A 440 -1.55 11.93 5.64
N ILE A 441 -1.30 13.13 5.10
CA ILE A 441 -2.19 13.83 4.15
C ILE A 441 -2.09 13.16 2.78
N VAL A 442 -0.89 12.83 2.31
CA VAL A 442 -0.71 12.17 1.00
C VAL A 442 -1.17 10.72 1.01
N GLY A 443 -0.96 9.98 2.11
CA GLY A 443 -1.54 8.65 2.24
C GLY A 443 -3.06 8.62 2.37
N GLY A 444 -3.70 9.79 2.50
CA GLY A 444 -5.13 9.94 2.32
C GLY A 444 -5.57 10.10 0.86
N ILE A 445 -4.72 10.68 0.00
CA ILE A 445 -4.96 10.93 -1.44
C ILE A 445 -4.99 9.62 -2.25
N VAL A 446 -4.40 8.57 -1.68
CA VAL A 446 -4.28 7.20 -2.20
C VAL A 446 -5.40 6.31 -1.67
#